data_AF-G3IRV7-F1
#
_entry.id   AF-G3IRV7-F1
#
_cell.length_a   1.000
_cell.length_b   1.000
_cell.length_c   1.000
_cell.angle_alpha   90.00
_cell.angle_beta   90.00
_cell.angle_gamma   90.00
#
_symmetry.space_group_name_H-M   'P 1'
#
loop_
_entity.id
_entity.type
_entity.pdbx_description
1 polymer ?
#
loop_
_entity_poly.entity_id
_entity_poly.type
_entity_poly.pdbx_seq_one_letter_code
_entity_poly.pdbx_strand_id
1 'polypeptide(L)'
;MIAKLLNHKTLQWLSLLSAFNFNVAVIFLLVVSLFSAAGSSLFFENNSELYGPLAGNLRLMLVYLTLSQFSAYCFCSYSRNYRLLIPVGLFWLLLMGSIEFYGMVNQIPIDEGYGRLFLYLGLSNLVYGGFMLANGYQCRDVD
;
A
#
# COMPACT_ATOMS: atom_id res chain seq x y z
N MET A 1 -22.90 -5.10 11.42
CA MET A 1 -24.27 -5.16 10.89
C MET A 1 -24.31 -5.57 9.41
N ILE A 2 -23.34 -5.18 8.57
CA ILE A 2 -23.25 -5.57 7.14
C ILE A 2 -23.00 -7.08 6.92
N ALA A 3 -22.23 -7.74 7.80
CA ALA A 3 -21.93 -9.17 7.68
C ALA A 3 -23.15 -10.10 7.84
N LYS A 4 -24.26 -9.62 8.43
CA LYS A 4 -25.50 -10.42 8.57
C LYS A 4 -26.31 -10.52 7.26
N LEU A 5 -26.00 -9.69 6.26
CA LEU A 5 -26.70 -9.64 4.96
C LEU A 5 -26.01 -10.45 3.85
N LEU A 6 -24.75 -10.84 4.06
CA LEU A 6 -23.94 -11.53 3.05
C LEU A 6 -23.87 -13.04 3.32
N ASN A 7 -24.06 -13.82 2.26
CA ASN A 7 -23.91 -15.27 2.29
C ASN A 7 -22.46 -15.65 2.67
N HIS A 8 -22.29 -16.69 3.48
CA HIS A 8 -20.98 -17.17 3.94
C HIS A 8 -20.00 -17.45 2.79
N LYS A 9 -20.49 -18.05 1.70
CA LYS A 9 -19.69 -18.27 0.47
C LYS A 9 -19.20 -16.95 -0.12
N THR A 10 -20.03 -15.92 -0.16
CA THR A 10 -19.67 -14.59 -0.68
C THR A 10 -18.60 -13.94 0.19
N LEU A 11 -18.70 -14.07 1.51
CA LEU A 11 -17.69 -13.55 2.44
C LEU A 11 -16.32 -14.23 2.26
N GLN A 12 -16.31 -15.56 2.06
CA GLN A 12 -15.07 -16.30 1.77
C GLN A 12 -14.41 -15.83 0.47
N TRP A 13 -15.20 -15.68 -0.61
CA TRP A 13 -14.69 -15.17 -1.88
C TRP A 13 -14.12 -13.75 -1.78
N LEU A 14 -14.83 -12.85 -1.08
CA LEU A 14 -14.35 -11.49 -0.85
C LEU A 14 -13.07 -11.46 -0.01
N SER A 15 -12.95 -12.34 0.97
CA SER A 15 -11.72 -12.48 1.76
C SER A 15 -10.56 -12.97 0.91
N LEU A 16 -10.79 -13.93 0.03
CA LEU A 16 -9.75 -14.47 -0.86
C LEU A 16 -9.31 -13.41 -1.89
N LEU A 17 -10.26 -12.69 -2.48
CA LEU A 17 -9.98 -11.63 -3.44
C LEU A 17 -9.22 -10.46 -2.80
N SER A 18 -9.61 -10.05 -1.60
CA SER A 18 -8.89 -9.00 -0.85
C SER A 18 -7.48 -9.44 -0.45
N ALA A 19 -7.29 -10.70 -0.03
CA ALA A 19 -5.97 -11.27 0.24
C ALA A 19 -5.10 -11.27 -1.02
N PHE A 20 -5.63 -11.73 -2.15
CA PHE A 20 -4.90 -11.74 -3.42
C PHE A 20 -4.50 -10.32 -3.83
N ASN A 21 -5.44 -9.38 -3.82
CA ASN A 21 -5.18 -7.96 -4.14
C ASN A 21 -4.10 -7.36 -3.24
N PHE A 22 -4.15 -7.63 -1.93
CA PHE A 22 -3.13 -7.16 -0.99
C PHE A 22 -1.72 -7.70 -1.33
N ASN A 23 -1.60 -9.00 -1.65
CA ASN A 23 -0.32 -9.59 -2.06
C ASN A 23 0.20 -8.97 -3.36
N VAL A 24 -0.69 -8.75 -4.35
CA VAL A 24 -0.33 -8.04 -5.58
C VAL A 24 0.17 -6.64 -5.28
N ALA A 25 -0.46 -5.91 -4.36
CA ALA A 25 -0.03 -4.56 -3.98
C ALA A 25 1.38 -4.55 -3.35
N VAL A 26 1.69 -5.51 -2.46
CA VAL A 26 3.03 -5.64 -1.87
C VAL A 26 4.09 -5.95 -2.91
N ILE A 27 3.83 -6.90 -3.82
CA ILE A 27 4.74 -7.24 -4.92
C ILE A 27 4.91 -6.05 -5.86
N PHE A 28 3.83 -5.36 -6.18
CA PHE A 28 3.86 -4.19 -7.06
C PHE A 28 4.72 -3.07 -6.47
N LEU A 29 4.58 -2.75 -5.18
CA LEU A 29 5.46 -1.80 -4.49
C LEU A 29 6.93 -2.21 -4.60
N LEU A 30 7.24 -3.50 -4.40
CA LEU A 30 8.60 -4.00 -4.51
C LEU A 30 9.16 -3.80 -5.93
N VAL A 31 8.39 -4.15 -6.96
CA VAL A 31 8.79 -3.96 -8.37
C VAL A 31 9.01 -2.48 -8.67
N VAL A 32 8.03 -1.63 -8.34
CA VAL A 32 8.08 -0.19 -8.58
C VAL A 32 9.30 0.45 -7.90
N SER A 33 9.55 0.10 -6.64
CA SER A 33 10.68 0.64 -5.88
C SER A 33 12.03 0.16 -6.43
N LEU A 34 12.15 -1.11 -6.85
CA LEU A 34 13.38 -1.62 -7.47
C LEU A 34 13.68 -0.91 -8.79
N PHE A 35 12.69 -0.76 -9.66
CA PHE A 35 12.85 -0.04 -10.93
C PHE A 35 13.19 1.44 -10.70
N SER A 36 12.52 2.09 -9.75
CA SER A 36 12.81 3.47 -9.38
C SER A 36 14.22 3.62 -8.79
N ALA A 37 14.68 2.68 -7.96
CA ALA A 37 16.03 2.69 -7.40
C ALA A 37 17.11 2.46 -8.48
N ALA A 38 16.82 1.64 -9.49
CA ALA A 38 17.66 1.45 -10.66
C ALA A 38 17.70 2.68 -11.60
N GLY A 39 16.93 3.73 -11.29
CA GLY A 39 16.87 4.97 -12.07
C GLY A 39 15.99 4.89 -13.31
N SER A 40 15.14 3.86 -13.43
CA SER A 40 14.20 3.74 -14.53
C SER A 40 13.06 4.76 -14.40
N SER A 41 12.66 5.36 -15.52
CA SER A 41 11.52 6.27 -15.62
C SER A 41 10.19 5.56 -15.94
N LEU A 42 10.16 4.22 -15.91
CA LEU A 42 8.99 3.42 -16.31
C LEU A 42 7.73 3.73 -15.47
N PHE A 43 7.91 3.94 -14.17
CA PHE A 43 6.82 4.19 -13.23
C PHE A 43 6.71 5.64 -12.75
N PHE A 44 7.83 6.39 -12.79
CA PHE A 44 7.88 7.79 -12.35
C PHE A 44 8.89 8.56 -13.21
N GLU A 45 8.52 9.78 -13.61
CA GLU A 45 9.40 10.75 -14.27
C GLU A 45 10.27 11.50 -13.25
N ASN A 46 11.06 10.73 -12.50
CA ASN A 46 12.02 11.24 -11.52
C ASN A 46 13.31 11.72 -12.19
N ASN A 47 13.17 12.64 -13.12
CA ASN A 47 14.29 13.16 -13.92
C ASN A 47 15.05 14.21 -13.09
N SER A 48 16.38 14.22 -13.21
CA SER A 48 17.23 15.20 -12.50
C SER A 48 16.94 16.65 -12.90
N GLU A 49 16.37 16.86 -14.08
CA GLU A 49 15.93 18.18 -14.54
C GLU A 49 14.65 18.66 -13.82
N LEU A 50 13.77 17.74 -13.43
CA LEU A 50 12.49 18.07 -12.79
C LEU A 50 12.63 18.24 -11.27
N TYR A 51 13.47 17.42 -10.64
CA TYR A 51 13.58 17.36 -9.18
C TYR A 51 14.99 17.64 -8.64
N GLY A 52 16.02 17.73 -9.49
CA GLY A 52 17.40 17.92 -9.03
C GLY A 52 17.81 16.89 -7.96
N PRO A 53 18.38 17.32 -6.82
CA PRO A 53 18.72 16.44 -5.70
C PRO A 53 17.51 15.72 -5.06
N LEU A 54 16.30 16.26 -5.20
CA LEU A 54 15.08 15.67 -4.64
C LEU A 54 14.71 14.35 -5.32
N ALA A 55 15.11 14.14 -6.58
CA ALA A 55 14.91 12.87 -7.29
C ALA A 55 15.53 11.69 -6.52
N GLY A 56 16.74 11.87 -5.98
CA GLY A 56 17.42 10.87 -5.18
C GLY A 56 16.68 10.56 -3.88
N ASN A 57 16.19 11.61 -3.20
CA ASN A 57 15.44 11.47 -1.96
C ASN A 57 14.11 10.73 -2.17
N LEU A 58 13.38 11.01 -3.24
CA LEU A 58 12.14 10.32 -3.57
C LEU A 58 12.37 8.84 -3.89
N ARG A 59 13.47 8.50 -4.57
CA ARG A 59 13.87 7.10 -4.81
C ARG A 59 14.20 6.37 -3.50
N LEU A 60 14.99 7.01 -2.62
CA LEU A 60 15.33 6.44 -1.31
C LEU A 60 14.08 6.28 -0.42
N MET A 61 13.17 7.25 -0.45
CA MET A 61 11.89 7.17 0.25
C MET A 61 11.12 5.90 -0.15
N LEU A 62 11.00 5.60 -1.45
CA LEU A 62 10.33 4.39 -1.92
C LEU A 62 10.99 3.10 -1.40
N VAL A 63 12.33 3.06 -1.33
CA VAL A 63 13.06 1.93 -0.74
C VAL A 63 12.70 1.76 0.74
N TYR A 64 12.75 2.83 1.53
CA TYR A 64 12.38 2.76 2.95
C TYR A 64 10.93 2.32 3.14
N LEU A 65 10.00 2.88 2.36
CA LEU A 65 8.58 2.51 2.43
C LEU A 65 8.34 1.05 2.04
N THR A 66 9.11 0.53 1.08
CA THR A 66 9.06 -0.90 0.71
C THR A 66 9.52 -1.78 1.85
N LEU A 67 10.63 -1.43 2.52
CA LEU A 67 11.10 -2.16 3.69
C LEU A 67 10.08 -2.12 4.82
N SER A 68 9.48 -0.95 5.10
CA SER A 68 8.44 -0.81 6.11
C SER A 68 7.19 -1.67 5.80
N GLN A 69 6.70 -1.64 4.56
CA GLN A 69 5.57 -2.48 4.15
C GLN A 69 5.92 -3.97 4.23
N PHE A 70 7.12 -4.36 3.84
CA PHE A 70 7.58 -5.74 3.92
C PHE A 70 7.69 -6.21 5.37
N SER A 71 8.22 -5.38 6.28
CA SER A 71 8.22 -5.68 7.71
C SER A 71 6.81 -5.84 8.27
N ALA A 72 5.87 -4.98 7.89
CA ALA A 72 4.47 -5.10 8.29
C ALA A 72 3.84 -6.39 7.75
N TYR A 73 4.11 -6.74 6.49
CA TYR A 73 3.67 -7.98 5.87
C TYR A 73 4.20 -9.21 6.61
N CYS A 74 5.51 -9.28 6.87
CA CYS A 74 6.13 -10.38 7.60
C CYS A 74 5.56 -10.50 9.01
N PHE A 75 5.41 -9.38 9.73
CA PHE A 75 4.84 -9.37 11.06
C PHE A 75 3.38 -9.87 11.06
N CYS A 76 2.54 -9.40 10.14
CA CYS A 76 1.15 -9.83 10.05
C CYS A 76 1.05 -11.32 9.68
N SER A 77 1.94 -11.80 8.80
CA SER A 77 1.99 -13.21 8.40
C SER A 77 2.40 -14.12 9.56
N TYR A 78 3.40 -13.71 10.35
CA TYR A 78 3.88 -14.47 11.51
C TYR A 78 2.89 -14.43 12.69
N SER A 79 2.39 -13.25 13.04
CA SER A 79 1.49 -13.05 14.18
C SER A 79 0.02 -13.41 13.87
N ARG A 80 -0.31 -13.65 12.60
CA ARG A 80 -1.68 -13.77 12.07
C ARG A 80 -2.59 -12.59 12.43
N ASN A 81 -2.01 -11.43 12.75
CA ASN A 81 -2.75 -10.22 13.14
C ASN A 81 -2.79 -9.18 12.02
N TYR A 82 -3.64 -9.44 11.02
CA TYR A 82 -3.81 -8.57 9.85
C TYR A 82 -4.57 -7.27 10.15
N ARG A 83 -5.10 -7.08 11.36
CA ARG A 83 -5.76 -5.82 11.76
C ARG A 83 -4.79 -4.64 11.73
N LEU A 84 -3.50 -4.91 11.90
CA LEU A 84 -2.43 -3.91 11.82
C LEU A 84 -2.23 -3.34 10.41
N LEU A 85 -2.82 -3.96 9.38
CA LEU A 85 -2.81 -3.37 8.04
C LEU A 85 -3.73 -2.15 7.93
N ILE A 86 -4.70 -1.97 8.82
CA ILE A 86 -5.56 -0.78 8.82
C ILE A 86 -4.75 0.51 9.04
N PRO A 87 -3.96 0.66 10.12
CA PRO A 87 -3.14 1.86 10.30
C PRO A 87 -2.07 2.01 9.21
N VAL A 88 -1.53 0.91 8.67
CA VAL A 88 -0.62 0.95 7.51
C VAL A 88 -1.31 1.53 6.27
N GLY A 89 -2.54 1.11 5.99
CA GLY A 89 -3.32 1.64 4.87
C GLY A 89 -3.65 3.12 5.04
N LEU A 90 -4.00 3.56 6.24
CA LEU A 90 -4.18 4.99 6.54
C LEU A 90 -2.89 5.78 6.33
N PHE A 91 -1.74 5.24 6.75
CA PHE A 91 -0.44 5.87 6.54
C PHE A 91 -0.13 6.10 5.05
N TRP A 92 -0.44 5.14 4.18
CA TRP A 92 -0.29 5.31 2.73
C TRP A 92 -1.20 6.41 2.15
N LEU A 93 -2.46 6.48 2.58
CA LEU A 93 -3.37 7.55 2.14
C LEU A 93 -2.92 8.93 2.66
N LEU A 94 -2.38 8.99 3.88
CA LEU A 94 -1.79 10.21 4.40
C LEU A 94 -0.55 10.62 3.59
N LEU A 95 0.30 9.68 3.19
CA LEU A 95 1.44 9.96 2.30
C LEU A 95 1.01 10.54 0.95
N MET A 96 -0.08 10.04 0.36
CA MET A 96 -0.68 10.62 -0.85
C MET A 96 -0.99 12.11 -0.66
N GLY A 97 -1.77 12.44 0.36
CA GLY A 97 -2.09 13.85 0.63
C GLY A 97 -0.85 14.68 1.02
N SER A 98 0.11 14.07 1.71
CA SER A 98 1.31 14.77 2.19
C SER A 98 2.26 15.15 1.05
N ILE A 99 2.47 14.26 0.08
CA ILE A 99 3.37 14.53 -1.05
C ILE A 99 2.77 15.59 -1.99
N GLU A 100 1.46 15.52 -2.24
CA GLU A 100 0.74 16.54 -3.02
C GLU A 100 0.77 17.90 -2.32
N PHE A 101 0.49 17.94 -1.01
CA PHE A 101 0.56 19.16 -0.23
C PHE A 101 1.98 19.77 -0.23
N TYR A 102 3.01 18.94 -0.06
CA TYR A 102 4.40 19.37 -0.12
C TYR A 102 4.75 19.97 -1.49
N GLY A 103 4.34 19.30 -2.57
CA GLY A 103 4.52 19.79 -3.94
C GLY A 103 3.85 21.14 -4.16
N MET A 104 2.59 21.28 -3.74
CA MET A 104 1.84 22.53 -3.84
C MET A 104 2.50 23.69 -3.10
N VAL A 105 2.93 23.48 -1.84
CA VAL A 105 3.55 24.53 -1.01
C VAL A 105 4.89 24.98 -1.59
N ASN A 106 5.68 24.06 -2.12
CA ASN A 106 7.01 24.35 -2.65
C ASN A 106 7.02 24.63 -4.16
N GLN A 107 5.86 24.64 -4.81
CA GLN A 107 5.72 24.79 -6.27
C GLN A 107 6.54 23.77 -7.06
N ILE A 108 6.64 22.54 -6.53
CA ILE A 108 7.34 21.43 -7.16
C ILE A 108 6.27 20.54 -7.81
N PRO A 109 6.32 20.33 -9.14
CA PRO A 109 5.41 19.39 -9.79
C PRO A 109 5.69 17.99 -9.26
N ILE A 110 4.67 17.32 -8.73
CA ILE A 110 4.75 15.93 -8.26
C ILE A 110 4.14 15.03 -9.32
N ASP A 111 4.82 13.93 -9.64
CA ASP A 111 4.33 12.92 -10.57
C ASP A 111 3.09 12.23 -10.00
N GLU A 112 1.99 12.24 -10.76
CA GLU A 112 0.72 11.60 -10.39
C GLU A 112 0.86 10.10 -10.10
N GLY A 113 1.88 9.44 -10.63
CA GLY A 113 2.23 8.05 -10.36
C GLY A 113 2.39 7.78 -8.87
N TYR A 114 2.93 8.73 -8.10
CA TYR A 114 3.06 8.61 -6.64
C TYR A 114 1.69 8.54 -5.98
N GLY A 115 0.78 9.44 -6.36
CA GLY A 115 -0.59 9.47 -5.84
C GLY A 115 -1.33 8.16 -6.14
N ARG A 116 -1.23 7.67 -7.39
CA ARG A 116 -1.86 6.40 -7.80
C ARG A 116 -1.30 5.20 -7.03
N LEU A 117 0.02 5.13 -6.84
CA LEU A 117 0.66 4.07 -6.08
C LEU A 117 0.19 4.09 -4.61
N PHE A 118 0.25 5.25 -3.96
CA PHE A 118 -0.10 5.38 -2.54
C PHE A 118 -1.60 5.13 -2.30
N LEU A 119 -2.47 5.59 -3.21
CA LEU A 119 -3.89 5.28 -3.16
C LEU A 119 -4.15 3.77 -3.25
N TYR A 120 -3.53 3.11 -4.23
CA TYR A 120 -3.70 1.67 -4.43
C TYR A 120 -3.20 0.87 -3.21
N LEU A 121 -2.03 1.21 -2.66
CA LEU A 121 -1.50 0.58 -1.46
C LEU A 121 -2.38 0.83 -0.24
N GLY A 122 -2.83 2.07 -0.05
CA GLY A 122 -3.69 2.45 1.07
C GLY A 122 -5.00 1.67 1.07
N LEU A 123 -5.70 1.65 -0.06
CA LEU A 123 -6.95 0.90 -0.21
C LEU A 123 -6.74 -0.61 -0.06
N SER A 124 -5.68 -1.16 -0.64
CA SER A 124 -5.38 -2.60 -0.55
C SER A 124 -5.15 -3.05 0.89
N ASN A 125 -4.39 -2.27 1.67
CA ASN A 125 -4.15 -2.53 3.09
C ASN A 125 -5.44 -2.37 3.93
N LEU A 126 -6.22 -1.31 3.70
CA LEU A 126 -7.47 -1.04 4.41
C LEU A 126 -8.53 -2.11 4.17
N VAL A 127 -8.73 -2.51 2.91
CA VAL A 127 -9.73 -3.51 2.54
C VAL A 127 -9.39 -4.84 3.19
N TYR A 128 -8.15 -5.32 3.04
CA TYR A 128 -7.76 -6.62 3.60
C TYR A 128 -7.73 -6.61 5.14
N GLY A 129 -7.14 -5.58 5.75
CA GLY A 129 -7.15 -5.42 7.21
C GLY A 129 -8.56 -5.24 7.79
N GLY A 130 -9.43 -4.51 7.09
CA GLY A 130 -10.83 -4.31 7.46
C GLY A 130 -11.66 -5.59 7.37
N PHE A 131 -11.47 -6.39 6.31
CA PHE A 131 -12.10 -7.71 6.20
C PHE A 131 -11.67 -8.63 7.35
N MET A 132 -10.38 -8.66 7.68
CA MET A 132 -9.85 -9.46 8.80
C MET A 132 -10.32 -8.96 10.18
N LEU A 133 -10.52 -7.66 10.34
CA LEU A 133 -11.13 -7.09 11.55
C LEU A 133 -12.59 -7.52 11.68
N ALA A 134 -13.37 -7.42 10.60
CA ALA A 134 -14.80 -7.73 10.58
C ALA A 134 -15.09 -9.23 10.73
N ASN A 135 -14.24 -10.10 10.16
CA ASN A 135 -14.45 -11.55 10.10
C ASN A 135 -13.58 -12.36 11.08
N GLY A 136 -12.75 -11.70 11.90
CA GLY A 136 -11.72 -12.33 12.74
C GLY A 136 -12.19 -13.33 13.82
N TYR A 137 -13.50 -13.62 13.93
CA TYR A 137 -14.04 -14.71 14.75
C TYR A 137 -14.48 -15.95 13.96
N GLN A 138 -14.66 -15.87 12.62
CA GLN A 138 -15.18 -16.98 11.81
C GLN A 138 -14.16 -17.62 10.85
N CYS A 139 -13.03 -16.97 10.57
CA CYS A 139 -11.92 -17.53 9.76
C CYS A 139 -10.76 -18.04 10.63
N ARG A 140 -11.02 -18.45 11.89
CA ARG A 140 -10.01 -19.07 12.76
C ARG A 140 -9.98 -20.61 12.65
N ASP A 141 -11.00 -21.19 12.01
CA ASP A 141 -11.24 -22.64 11.95
C ASP A 141 -11.09 -23.23 10.53
N VAL A 142 -10.31 -22.59 9.65
CA VAL A 142 -10.03 -23.12 8.29
C VAL A 142 -8.53 -23.35 8.06
N ASP A 143 -7.80 -23.58 9.15
CA ASP A 143 -6.50 -24.27 9.09
C ASP A 143 -6.72 -25.77 9.16
#